data_AF-A0A5E8AKE1-F1
#
_entry.id   AF-A0A5E8AKE1-F1
#
_cell.length_a   1.000
_cell.length_b   1.000
_cell.length_c   1.000
_cell.angle_alpha   90.00
_cell.angle_beta   90.00
_cell.angle_gamma   90.00
#
_symmetry.space_group_name_H-M   'P 1'
#
loop_
_entity.id
_entity.type
_entity.pdbx_description
1 polymer ?
#
loop_
_entity_poly.entity_id
_entity_poly.type
_entity_poly.pdbx_seq_one_letter_code
_entity_poly.pdbx_strand_id
1 'polypeptide(L)'
;MTDARTFLIDCLQRVIDGGDVTNDELDAVIADPAGLRGAERKAWHGLSYWADDDDIREKDPKYAPSRRQQLIGLLGDLTHEDSR
;
A
#
# COMPACT_ATOMS: atom_id res chain seq x y z
N MET A 1 -9.82 7.02 -13.12
CA MET A 1 -8.91 6.18 -12.32
C MET A 1 -8.03 5.35 -13.26
N THR A 2 -6.74 5.27 -12.99
CA THR A 2 -5.79 4.38 -13.71
C THR A 2 -5.87 2.97 -13.13
N ASP A 3 -5.41 1.96 -13.89
CA ASP A 3 -5.37 0.56 -13.43
C ASP A 3 -4.47 0.43 -12.19
N ALA A 4 -3.31 1.11 -12.18
CA ALA A 4 -2.40 1.15 -11.03
C ALA A 4 -3.06 1.77 -9.78
N ARG A 5 -3.81 2.87 -9.93
CA ARG A 5 -4.51 3.49 -8.80
C ARG A 5 -5.56 2.57 -8.19
N THR A 6 -6.37 1.96 -9.02
CA THR A 6 -7.43 1.04 -8.57
C THR A 6 -6.81 -0.15 -7.84
N PHE A 7 -5.76 -0.74 -8.40
CA PHE A 7 -5.01 -1.81 -7.77
C PHE A 7 -4.42 -1.42 -6.41
N LEU A 8 -3.78 -0.26 -6.31
CA LEU A 8 -3.19 0.21 -5.05
C LEU A 8 -4.25 0.46 -3.97
N ILE A 9 -5.43 0.99 -4.35
CA ILE A 9 -6.58 1.16 -3.44
C ILE A 9 -7.03 -0.19 -2.91
N ASP A 10 -7.21 -1.19 -3.79
CA ASP A 10 -7.66 -2.52 -3.41
C ASP A 10 -6.65 -3.21 -2.47
N CYS A 11 -5.36 -3.08 -2.74
CA CYS A 11 -4.29 -3.61 -1.88
C CYS A 11 -4.26 -2.93 -0.51
N LEU A 12 -4.38 -1.60 -0.45
CA LEU A 12 -4.46 -0.87 0.81
C LEU A 12 -5.66 -1.32 1.64
N GLN A 13 -6.84 -1.40 1.02
CA GLN A 13 -8.05 -1.86 1.70
C GLN A 13 -7.90 -3.28 2.22
N ARG A 14 -7.34 -4.20 1.42
CA ARG A 14 -7.08 -5.58 1.83
C ARG A 14 -6.19 -5.65 3.08
N VAL A 15 -5.08 -4.91 3.12
CA VAL A 15 -4.16 -4.93 4.27
C VAL A 15 -4.82 -4.34 5.52
N ILE A 16 -5.59 -3.26 5.36
CA ILE A 16 -6.35 -2.61 6.42
C ILE A 16 -7.37 -3.59 7.04
N ASP A 17 -8.06 -4.37 6.19
CA ASP A 17 -9.05 -5.37 6.61
C ASP A 17 -8.43 -6.64 7.21
N GLY A 18 -7.10 -6.69 7.34
CA GLY A 18 -6.39 -7.79 7.98
C GLY A 18 -5.82 -8.83 7.01
N GLY A 19 -5.99 -8.62 5.70
CA GLY A 19 -5.30 -9.38 4.67
C GLY A 19 -3.82 -9.00 4.56
N ASP A 20 -3.18 -9.52 3.52
CA ASP A 20 -1.77 -9.30 3.24
C ASP A 20 -1.54 -8.97 1.75
N VAL A 21 -0.33 -8.49 1.45
CA VAL A 21 0.17 -8.23 0.10
C VAL A 21 1.65 -8.59 0.03
N THR A 22 2.10 -9.07 -1.12
CA THR A 22 3.52 -9.37 -1.36
C THR A 22 4.14 -8.42 -2.38
N ASN A 23 5.47 -8.26 -2.35
CA ASN A 23 6.15 -7.49 -3.40
C ASN A 23 5.96 -8.11 -4.79
N ASP A 24 5.91 -9.45 -4.89
CA ASP A 24 5.64 -10.14 -6.16
C ASP A 24 4.27 -9.74 -6.75
N GLU A 25 3.23 -9.62 -5.91
CA GLU A 25 1.92 -9.14 -6.34
C GLU A 25 1.97 -7.68 -6.81
N LEU A 26 2.73 -6.81 -6.12
CA LEU A 26 2.89 -5.41 -6.49
C LEU A 26 3.65 -5.26 -7.81
N ASP A 27 4.77 -5.97 -7.96
CA ASP A 27 5.66 -5.90 -9.12
C ASP A 27 5.01 -6.51 -10.38
N ALA A 28 4.13 -7.49 -10.22
CA ALA A 28 3.36 -8.07 -11.32
C ALA A 28 2.43 -7.06 -12.00
N VAL A 29 1.91 -6.08 -11.26
CA VAL A 29 1.00 -5.05 -11.79
C VAL A 29 1.74 -3.75 -12.07
N ILE A 30 2.71 -3.39 -11.24
CA ILE A 30 3.45 -2.13 -11.29
C ILE A 30 4.93 -2.44 -11.50
N ALA A 31 5.28 -2.78 -12.74
CA ALA A 31 6.65 -3.14 -13.12
C ALA A 31 7.64 -1.96 -13.08
N ASP A 32 7.15 -0.71 -13.15
CA ASP A 32 7.98 0.50 -13.00
C ASP A 32 7.40 1.46 -11.93
N PRO A 33 7.75 1.24 -10.64
CA PRO A 33 7.33 2.11 -9.55
C PRO A 33 7.89 3.54 -9.66
N ALA A 34 9.00 3.73 -10.40
CA ALA A 34 9.60 5.06 -10.58
C ALA A 34 8.69 5.97 -11.44
N GLY A 35 7.83 5.38 -12.28
CA GLY A 35 6.82 6.07 -13.07
C GLY A 35 5.64 6.63 -12.26
N LEU A 36 5.28 6.02 -11.13
CA LEU A 36 4.16 6.45 -10.28
C LEU A 36 4.35 7.88 -9.77
N ARG A 37 3.29 8.66 -9.54
CA ARG A 37 3.39 10.04 -9.03
C ARG A 37 2.49 10.25 -7.81
N GLY A 38 2.72 11.34 -7.08
CA GLY A 38 1.82 11.80 -6.01
C GLY A 38 1.48 10.72 -4.99
N ALA A 39 0.19 10.57 -4.71
CA ALA A 39 -0.33 9.56 -3.80
C ALA A 39 -0.05 8.12 -4.24
N GLU A 40 -0.03 7.81 -5.54
CA GLU A 40 0.21 6.45 -6.05
C GLU A 40 1.59 5.95 -5.63
N ARG A 41 2.62 6.79 -5.78
CA ARG A 41 3.98 6.40 -5.37
C ARG A 41 4.07 6.17 -3.85
N LYS A 42 3.43 7.02 -3.05
CA LYS A 42 3.42 6.87 -1.59
C LYS A 42 2.69 5.60 -1.15
N ALA A 43 1.55 5.31 -1.77
CA ALA A 43 0.78 4.09 -1.54
C ALA A 43 1.60 2.84 -1.87
N TRP A 44 2.25 2.81 -3.04
CA TRP A 44 3.11 1.70 -3.44
C TRP A 44 4.25 1.47 -2.44
N HIS A 45 4.96 2.53 -2.02
CA HIS A 45 6.02 2.39 -1.00
C HIS A 45 5.48 1.89 0.34
N GLY A 46 4.31 2.39 0.77
CA GLY A 46 3.68 1.94 2.01
C GLY A 46 3.37 0.43 1.99
N LEU A 47 2.84 -0.07 0.86
CA LEU A 47 2.54 -1.49 0.66
C LEU A 47 3.81 -2.34 0.50
N SER A 48 4.80 -1.87 -0.24
CA SER A 48 6.06 -2.60 -0.43
C SER A 48 6.80 -2.78 0.90
N TYR A 49 6.86 -1.74 1.73
CA TYR A 49 7.40 -1.90 3.07
C TYR A 49 6.57 -2.84 3.93
N TRP A 50 5.24 -2.78 3.88
CA TRP A 50 4.40 -3.74 4.60
C TRP A 50 4.72 -5.18 4.18
N ALA A 51 4.93 -5.42 2.88
CA ALA A 51 5.32 -6.73 2.34
C ALA A 51 6.71 -7.17 2.84
N ASP A 52 7.68 -6.25 2.94
CA ASP A 52 9.03 -6.54 3.45
C ASP A 52 9.07 -6.76 4.97
N ASP A 53 8.18 -6.12 5.72
CA ASP A 53 8.20 -6.09 7.19
C ASP A 53 7.58 -7.35 7.85
N ASP A 54 7.50 -8.49 7.17
CA ASP A 54 6.95 -9.75 7.74
C ASP A 54 7.67 -10.16 9.02
N ASP A 55 9.01 -10.13 8.99
CA ASP A 55 9.82 -10.51 10.15
C ASP A 55 9.64 -9.55 11.35
N ILE A 56 9.32 -8.28 11.08
CA ILE A 56 8.97 -7.29 12.11
C ILE A 56 7.58 -7.59 12.66
N ARG A 57 6.61 -7.91 11.80
CA ARG A 57 5.24 -8.29 12.20
C ARG A 57 5.23 -9.54 13.07
N GLU A 58 6.13 -10.49 12.83
CA GLU A 58 6.29 -11.69 13.66
C GLU A 58 6.85 -11.37 15.06
N LYS A 59 7.81 -10.43 15.13
CA LYS A 59 8.52 -10.08 16.38
C LYS A 59 7.81 -9.05 17.24
N ASP A 60 7.07 -8.11 16.64
CA ASP A 60 6.36 -7.04 17.34
C ASP A 60 4.85 -7.05 17.01
N PRO A 61 4.00 -7.58 17.91
CA PRO A 61 2.56 -7.62 17.70
C PRO A 61 1.90 -6.22 17.67
N LYS A 62 2.60 -5.16 18.09
CA LYS A 62 2.11 -3.77 18.00
C LYS A 62 2.44 -3.10 16.68
N TYR A 63 3.37 -3.66 15.90
CA TYR A 63 3.79 -3.08 14.63
C TYR A 63 2.64 -3.06 13.61
N ALA A 64 1.98 -4.21 13.41
CA ALA A 64 0.92 -4.35 12.41
C ALA A 64 -0.25 -3.37 12.61
N PRO A 65 -0.83 -3.17 13.82
CA PRO A 65 -1.86 -2.17 14.04
C PRO A 65 -1.40 -0.73 13.74
N SER A 66 -0.18 -0.36 14.17
CA SER A 66 0.39 0.97 13.93
C SER A 66 0.60 1.23 12.43
N ARG A 67 1.12 0.23 11.71
CA ARG A 67 1.37 0.32 10.28
C ARG A 67 0.06 0.41 9.48
N ARG A 68 -0.98 -0.36 9.85
CA ARG A 68 -2.32 -0.24 9.24
C ARG A 68 -2.91 1.16 9.38
N GLN A 69 -2.72 1.84 10.52
CA GLN A 69 -3.16 3.25 10.67
C GLN A 69 -2.47 4.19 9.68
N GLN A 70 -1.19 3.97 9.38
CA GLN A 70 -0.48 4.76 8.36
C GLN A 70 -1.03 4.47 6.96
N LEU A 71 -1.34 3.20 6.66
CA LEU A 71 -1.93 2.80 5.37
C LEU A 71 -3.33 3.38 5.16
N ILE A 72 -4.13 3.55 6.21
CA ILE A 72 -5.43 4.25 6.15
C ILE A 72 -5.25 5.70 5.66
N GLY A 73 -4.21 6.40 6.15
CA GLY A 73 -3.90 7.76 5.69
C GLY A 73 -3.54 7.81 4.20
N LEU A 74 -2.72 6.84 3.73
CA LEU A 74 -2.36 6.72 2.32
C LEU A 74 -3.56 6.39 1.43
N LEU A 75 -4.47 5.54 1.91
CA LEU A 75 -5.73 5.25 1.23
C LEU A 75 -6.56 6.52 1.06
N GLY A 76 -6.71 7.31 2.12
CA GLY A 76 -7.40 8.59 2.08
C GLY A 76 -6.79 9.55 1.06
N ASP A 77 -5.47 9.73 1.07
CA ASP A 77 -4.77 10.58 0.09
C ASP A 77 -5.02 10.08 -1.35
N LEU A 78 -4.90 8.77 -1.57
CA LEU A 78 -5.04 8.16 -2.89
C LEU A 78 -6.48 8.25 -3.44
N THR A 79 -7.50 8.18 -2.59
CA THR A 79 -8.90 8.33 -3.02
C THR A 79 -9.30 9.79 -3.26
N HIS A 80 -8.64 10.76 -2.61
CA HIS A 80 -9.00 12.19 -2.73
C HIS A 80 -8.23 12.93 -3.85
N GLU A 81 -7.08 12.41 -4.31
CA GLU A 81 -6.24 13.08 -5.33
C GLU A 81 -6.89 13.16 -6.74
N ASP A 82 -8.11 12.65 -6.95
CA ASP A 82 -8.91 12.81 -8.19
C ASP A 82 -9.56 14.22 -8.33
N SER A 83 -9.38 15.13 -7.37
CA SER A 83 -10.10 16.42 -7.29
C SER A 83 -9.27 17.69 -7.60
N ARG A 84 -8.13 17.60 -8.30
CA ARG A 84 -7.34 18.78 -8.68
C ARG A 84 -6.98 18.85 -10.16
#